data_AF-A0A3D5DQ13-F1
#
_entry.id   AF-A0A3D5DQ13-F1
#
_cell.length_a   1.000
_cell.length_b   1.000
_cell.length_c   1.000
_cell.angle_alpha   90.00
_cell.angle_beta   90.00
_cell.angle_gamma   90.00
#
_symmetry.space_group_name_H-M   'P 1'
#
loop_
_entity.id
_entity.type
_entity.pdbx_description
1 polymer ?
#
loop_
_entity_poly.entity_id
_entity_poly.type
_entity_poly.pdbx_seq_one_letter_code
_entity_poly.pdbx_strand_id
1 'polypeptide(L)'
;MLGSAAALVMVSGPLAAQATADNSVNVTSASPALPFSQNKQNEPAIAVDANHNSIVVAGSNDEIDEQACSSQFPSNPCPFTPGVGVSGVYFSFDSGKSWTQPMYTGYTARGCTADFSTPVSECAQNEGPIGTLPWYEESGLVSDGDPGVAFGPAPGPNGFSWSNGDRLYYSNLASNFPAAGAFKGFEAIAVSRMDNPTP
;
A
#
# COMPACT_ATOMS: atom_id res chain seq x y z
N MET A 1 25.68 45.33 59.06
CA MET A 1 25.27 45.27 57.65
C MET A 1 25.21 43.80 57.26
N LEU A 2 24.01 43.24 57.07
CA LEU A 2 23.82 41.87 56.59
C LEU A 2 23.79 41.91 55.06
N GLY A 3 24.68 41.15 54.40
CA GLY A 3 24.69 40.99 52.95
C GLY A 3 23.78 39.84 52.53
N SER A 4 22.76 40.12 51.73
CA SER A 4 21.93 39.10 51.09
C SER A 4 22.61 38.59 49.83
N ALA A 5 22.89 37.28 49.78
CA ALA A 5 23.25 36.57 48.56
C ALA A 5 21.96 36.03 47.90
N ALA A 6 21.63 36.54 46.71
CA ALA A 6 20.53 36.01 45.91
C ALA A 6 21.02 34.79 45.13
N ALA A 7 20.43 33.62 45.38
CA ALA A 7 20.69 32.40 44.62
C ALA A 7 19.86 32.42 43.32
N LEU A 8 20.54 32.40 42.17
CA LEU A 8 19.92 32.28 40.85
C LEU A 8 19.56 30.82 40.60
N VAL A 9 18.27 30.49 40.62
CA VAL A 9 17.77 29.15 40.26
C VAL A 9 17.63 29.09 38.73
N MET A 10 18.54 28.39 38.07
CA MET A 10 18.47 28.13 36.63
C MET A 10 17.51 26.96 36.40
N VAL A 11 16.31 27.25 35.90
CA VAL A 11 15.34 26.23 35.47
C VAL A 11 15.77 25.72 34.09
N SER A 12 16.43 24.56 34.06
CA SER A 12 16.70 23.83 32.82
C SER A 12 15.42 23.15 32.33
N GLY A 13 14.65 23.83 31.48
CA GLY A 13 13.55 23.21 30.74
C GLY A 13 14.08 22.26 29.67
N PRO A 14 13.37 21.16 29.33
CA PRO A 14 13.78 20.29 28.25
C PRO A 14 13.78 21.06 26.92
N LEU A 15 14.92 21.04 26.24
CA LEU A 15 15.02 21.46 24.84
C LEU A 15 14.09 20.56 24.03
N ALA A 16 12.99 21.12 23.53
CA ALA A 16 12.21 20.45 22.50
C ALA A 16 13.13 20.25 21.29
N ALA A 17 13.50 19.00 21.02
CA ALA A 17 14.17 18.65 19.78
C ALA A 17 13.22 19.04 18.64
N GLN A 18 13.58 20.10 17.90
CA GLN A 18 12.86 20.45 16.69
C GLN A 18 13.05 19.28 15.73
N ALA A 19 11.95 18.64 15.32
CA ALA A 19 11.99 17.70 14.21
C ALA A 19 12.47 18.48 12.99
N THR A 20 13.70 18.23 12.56
CA THR A 20 14.19 18.71 11.27
C THR A 20 13.36 17.98 10.22
N ALA A 21 12.59 18.72 9.42
CA ALA A 21 11.95 18.14 8.24
C ALA A 21 13.07 17.56 7.37
N ASP A 22 13.14 16.24 7.27
CA ASP A 22 14.00 15.58 6.30
C ASP A 22 13.44 15.88 4.88
N ASN A 23 14.27 15.67 3.86
CA ASN A 23 13.82 15.86 2.49
C ASN A 23 12.64 14.94 2.17
N SER A 24 11.67 15.41 1.39
CA SER A 24 10.58 14.56 0.91
C SER A 24 11.15 13.43 0.04
N VAL A 25 10.79 12.19 0.37
CA VAL A 25 11.17 10.98 -0.38
C VAL A 25 9.95 10.47 -1.13
N ASN A 26 10.11 10.16 -2.41
CA ASN A 26 9.04 9.52 -3.19
C ASN A 26 8.96 8.04 -2.83
N VAL A 27 7.76 7.56 -2.50
CA VAL A 27 7.46 6.13 -2.26
C VAL A 27 7.45 5.35 -3.58
N THR A 28 6.82 5.93 -4.60
CA THR A 28 6.80 5.44 -5.98
C THR A 28 6.82 6.61 -6.94
N SER A 29 7.37 6.42 -8.14
CA SER A 29 7.42 7.45 -9.19
C SER A 29 7.25 6.84 -10.58
N ALA A 30 6.71 5.62 -10.66
CA ALA A 30 6.78 4.80 -11.87
C ALA A 30 5.57 4.98 -12.81
N SER A 31 4.64 5.90 -12.51
CA SER A 31 3.49 6.18 -13.38
C SER A 31 3.96 6.72 -14.74
N PRO A 32 3.70 6.05 -15.88
CA PRO A 32 3.91 6.63 -17.20
C PRO A 32 3.05 7.89 -17.34
N ALA A 33 3.58 8.91 -18.04
CA ALA A 33 2.83 10.15 -18.27
C ALA A 33 1.57 9.90 -19.14
N LEU A 34 1.69 8.97 -20.10
CA LEU A 34 0.62 8.43 -20.94
C LEU A 34 1.01 7.02 -21.41
N PRO A 35 0.02 6.18 -21.76
CA PRO A 35 -1.41 6.36 -21.53
C PRO A 35 -1.78 6.17 -20.04
N PHE A 36 -2.61 7.07 -19.51
CA PHE A 36 -3.34 6.89 -18.24
C PHE A 36 -4.22 5.63 -18.35
N SER A 37 -4.64 4.95 -17.27
CA SER A 37 -4.29 5.12 -15.85
C SER A 37 -3.23 4.16 -15.35
N GLN A 38 -2.58 3.41 -16.26
CA GLN A 38 -1.60 2.41 -15.88
C GLN A 38 -0.58 2.96 -14.88
N ASN A 39 -0.42 2.26 -13.76
CA ASN A 39 0.49 2.61 -12.67
C ASN A 39 0.23 4.00 -12.03
N LYS A 40 -1.01 4.48 -12.00
CA LYS A 40 -1.41 5.66 -11.21
C LYS A 40 -1.68 5.26 -9.76
N GLN A 41 -1.28 6.13 -8.83
CA GLN A 41 -1.58 5.99 -7.40
C GLN A 41 -2.44 7.12 -6.83
N ASN A 42 -3.32 6.79 -5.88
CA ASN A 42 -4.03 7.74 -5.03
C ASN A 42 -4.36 7.14 -3.66
N GLU A 43 -4.95 7.95 -2.79
CA GLU A 43 -5.53 7.54 -1.50
C GLU A 43 -4.54 6.78 -0.60
N PRO A 44 -3.43 7.42 -0.21
CA PRO A 44 -2.36 6.75 0.51
C PRO A 44 -2.72 6.52 1.99
N ALA A 45 -2.19 5.43 2.52
CA ALA A 45 -2.09 5.16 3.96
C ALA A 45 -0.65 4.80 4.33
N ILE A 46 -0.27 5.00 5.60
CA ILE A 46 1.07 4.71 6.10
C ILE A 46 1.03 4.25 7.55
N ALA A 47 1.88 3.30 7.90
CA ALA A 47 2.12 2.87 9.28
C ALA A 47 3.61 2.65 9.53
N VAL A 48 4.05 3.00 10.73
CA VAL A 48 5.40 2.71 11.24
C VAL A 48 5.27 1.62 12.28
N ASP A 49 6.16 0.63 12.24
CA ASP A 49 6.23 -0.37 13.30
C ASP A 49 6.82 0.27 14.57
N ALA A 50 6.03 0.32 15.63
CA ALA A 50 6.44 0.91 16.90
C ALA A 50 7.52 0.08 17.63
N ASN A 51 7.62 -1.22 17.35
CA ASN A 51 8.62 -2.12 17.93
C ASN A 51 9.92 -2.14 17.09
N HIS A 52 9.81 -1.82 15.79
CA HIS A 52 10.93 -1.68 14.86
C HIS A 52 10.79 -0.42 13.99
N ASN A 53 11.17 0.74 14.51
CA ASN A 53 11.00 2.04 13.85
C ASN A 53 11.77 2.22 12.51
N SER A 54 12.57 1.23 12.10
CA SER A 54 13.14 1.14 10.75
C SER A 54 12.15 0.64 9.72
N ILE A 55 11.09 -0.06 10.15
CA ILE A 55 10.08 -0.66 9.29
C ILE A 55 8.91 0.31 9.13
N VAL A 56 8.65 0.71 7.89
CA VAL A 56 7.53 1.56 7.50
C VAL A 56 6.83 0.91 6.32
N VAL A 57 5.50 0.90 6.34
CA VAL A 57 4.69 0.35 5.24
C VAL A 57 3.70 1.40 4.78
N ALA A 58 3.63 1.59 3.47
CA ALA A 58 2.63 2.42 2.83
C ALA A 58 1.71 1.55 1.97
N GLY A 59 0.44 1.95 1.91
CA GLY A 59 -0.53 1.42 0.97
C GLY A 59 -1.04 2.53 0.07
N SER A 60 -1.47 2.18 -1.14
CA SER A 60 -2.19 3.09 -2.03
C SER A 60 -3.16 2.29 -2.90
N ASN A 61 -4.13 2.99 -3.47
CA ASN A 61 -4.75 2.53 -4.70
C ASN A 61 -3.63 2.61 -5.75
N ASP A 62 -3.34 1.52 -6.44
CA ASP A 62 -2.19 1.35 -7.34
C ASP A 62 -2.60 0.57 -8.58
N GLU A 63 -2.72 1.28 -9.69
CA GLU A 63 -3.20 0.74 -10.96
C GLU A 63 -2.04 0.16 -11.81
N ILE A 64 -0.93 -0.26 -11.18
CA ILE A 64 0.24 -0.84 -11.87
C ILE A 64 -0.09 -2.10 -12.67
N ASP A 65 -1.10 -2.85 -12.22
CA ASP A 65 -1.54 -4.09 -12.86
C ASP A 65 -2.67 -3.90 -13.84
N GLU A 66 -3.27 -2.71 -13.86
CA GLU A 66 -4.37 -2.35 -14.75
C GLU A 66 -3.90 -2.20 -16.19
N GLN A 67 -4.84 -2.39 -17.11
CA GLN A 67 -4.64 -2.02 -18.50
C GLN A 67 -4.64 -0.50 -18.68
N ALA A 68 -4.00 -0.02 -19.74
CA ALA A 68 -4.11 1.38 -20.13
C ALA A 68 -5.50 1.75 -20.68
N CYS A 69 -5.87 3.04 -20.61
CA CYS A 69 -7.09 3.56 -21.22
C CYS A 69 -7.09 3.38 -22.74
N SER A 70 -8.26 3.10 -23.32
CA SER A 70 -8.41 2.86 -24.76
C SER A 70 -9.63 3.58 -25.34
N SER A 71 -9.46 4.10 -26.56
CA SER A 71 -10.55 4.71 -27.35
C SER A 71 -11.67 3.72 -27.70
N GLN A 72 -11.39 2.43 -27.59
CA GLN A 72 -12.34 1.34 -27.85
C GLN A 72 -13.31 1.11 -26.69
N PHE A 73 -13.16 1.84 -25.58
CA PHE A 73 -14.18 1.93 -24.52
C PHE A 73 -14.88 3.32 -24.56
N PRO A 74 -15.72 3.61 -25.58
CA PRO A 74 -16.21 4.96 -25.82
C PRO A 74 -17.09 5.54 -24.70
N SER A 75 -17.72 4.70 -23.87
CA SER A 75 -18.53 5.13 -22.72
C SER A 75 -17.74 5.33 -21.43
N ASN A 76 -16.58 4.68 -21.30
CA ASN A 76 -15.64 4.83 -20.19
C ASN A 76 -14.24 4.47 -20.69
N PRO A 77 -13.42 5.43 -21.15
CA PRO A 77 -12.14 5.15 -21.78
C PRO A 77 -11.13 4.50 -20.82
N CYS A 78 -11.39 4.57 -19.51
CA CYS A 78 -10.49 4.15 -18.43
C CYS A 78 -11.24 3.29 -17.41
N PRO A 79 -11.77 2.11 -17.80
CA PRO A 79 -12.41 1.23 -16.84
C PRO A 79 -11.35 0.49 -16.00
N PHE A 80 -11.70 0.13 -14.77
CA PHE A 80 -10.97 -0.93 -14.07
C PHE A 80 -11.05 -2.22 -14.89
N THR A 81 -9.93 -2.89 -15.04
CA THR A 81 -9.80 -4.17 -15.71
C THR A 81 -10.47 -5.24 -14.86
N PRO A 82 -11.47 -5.97 -15.40
CA PRO A 82 -12.14 -7.01 -14.64
C PRO A 82 -11.16 -8.04 -14.07
N GLY A 83 -11.23 -8.26 -12.76
CA GLY A 83 -10.42 -9.26 -12.05
C GLY A 83 -9.04 -8.77 -11.59
N VAL A 84 -8.60 -7.59 -12.01
CA VAL A 84 -7.28 -7.06 -11.67
C VAL A 84 -7.36 -6.22 -10.41
N GLY A 85 -6.46 -6.48 -9.47
CA GLY A 85 -6.38 -5.75 -8.21
C GLY A 85 -5.69 -4.40 -8.36
N VAL A 86 -6.04 -3.48 -7.46
CA VAL A 86 -5.49 -2.12 -7.35
C VAL A 86 -5.02 -1.78 -5.93
N SER A 87 -4.83 -2.74 -5.03
CA SER A 87 -4.30 -2.47 -3.68
C SER A 87 -2.78 -2.62 -3.64
N GLY A 88 -2.03 -1.52 -3.80
CA GLY A 88 -0.57 -1.49 -3.75
C GLY A 88 -0.02 -1.46 -2.32
N VAL A 89 1.17 -2.04 -2.13
CA VAL A 89 1.91 -2.01 -0.86
C VAL A 89 3.38 -1.70 -1.09
N TYR A 90 3.97 -0.88 -0.22
CA TYR A 90 5.37 -0.45 -0.31
C TYR A 90 6.02 -0.57 1.06
N PHE A 91 7.26 -1.06 1.09
CA PHE A 91 8.02 -1.27 2.31
C PHE A 91 9.26 -0.38 2.34
N SER A 92 9.55 0.16 3.51
CA SER A 92 10.83 0.75 3.84
C SER A 92 11.39 0.05 5.07
N PHE A 93 12.69 -0.25 5.02
CA PHE A 93 13.43 -0.88 6.12
C PHE A 93 14.55 0.02 6.66
N ASP A 94 14.52 1.31 6.29
CA ASP A 94 15.51 2.33 6.66
C ASP A 94 14.87 3.62 7.18
N SER A 95 13.70 3.48 7.83
CA SER A 95 12.90 4.58 8.39
C SER A 95 12.38 5.58 7.33
N GLY A 96 11.98 5.08 6.16
CA GLY A 96 11.35 5.86 5.10
C GLY A 96 12.31 6.54 4.11
N LYS A 97 13.61 6.22 4.14
CA LYS A 97 14.63 6.83 3.26
C LYS A 97 14.65 6.18 1.88
N SER A 98 14.32 4.91 1.79
CA SER A 98 14.11 4.19 0.53
C SER A 98 12.89 3.27 0.64
N TRP A 99 12.26 3.03 -0.51
CA TRP A 99 11.01 2.27 -0.62
C TRP A 99 11.13 1.19 -1.69
N THR A 100 10.54 0.04 -1.43
CA THR A 100 10.45 -1.08 -2.36
C THR A 100 9.00 -1.53 -2.48
N GLN A 101 8.52 -1.66 -3.72
CA GLN A 101 7.30 -2.40 -4.01
C GLN A 101 7.66 -3.87 -4.21
N PRO A 102 7.04 -4.81 -3.47
CA PRO A 102 7.24 -6.24 -3.71
C PRO A 102 6.64 -6.64 -5.07
N MET A 103 7.21 -7.68 -5.66
CA MET A 103 6.67 -8.32 -6.86
C MET A 103 6.09 -9.67 -6.46
N TYR A 104 4.77 -9.79 -6.50
CA TYR A 104 4.07 -11.04 -6.28
C TYR A 104 3.63 -11.65 -7.62
N THR A 105 2.89 -12.76 -7.55
CA THR A 105 2.25 -13.39 -8.71
C THR A 105 0.74 -13.37 -8.52
N GLY A 106 0.00 -13.10 -9.58
CA GLY A 106 -1.46 -13.23 -9.64
C GLY A 106 -2.03 -12.70 -10.95
N TYR A 107 -3.34 -12.52 -10.96
CA TYR A 107 -4.10 -12.02 -12.10
C TYR A 107 -3.74 -10.58 -12.46
N THR A 108 -3.33 -10.34 -13.71
CA THR A 108 -2.81 -9.03 -14.14
C THR A 108 -3.18 -8.69 -15.59
N ALA A 109 -3.26 -7.39 -15.86
CA ALA A 109 -3.27 -6.83 -17.21
C ALA A 109 -2.10 -5.87 -17.47
N ARG A 110 -1.07 -5.91 -16.62
CA ARG A 110 0.14 -5.05 -16.71
C ARG A 110 0.78 -5.05 -18.11
N GLY A 111 0.72 -6.18 -18.81
CA GLY A 111 1.26 -6.31 -20.16
C GLY A 111 0.45 -5.56 -21.25
N CYS A 112 -0.81 -5.24 -20.98
CA CYS A 112 -1.66 -4.45 -21.87
C CYS A 112 -1.31 -2.96 -21.74
N THR A 113 -0.25 -2.58 -22.44
CA THR A 113 0.19 -1.19 -22.58
C THR A 113 -0.62 -0.42 -23.63
N ALA A 114 -1.89 -0.79 -23.82
CA ALA A 114 -2.75 -0.30 -24.90
C ALA A 114 -2.58 1.22 -25.09
N ASP A 115 -1.91 1.61 -26.16
CA ASP A 115 -2.04 2.97 -26.65
C ASP A 115 -3.41 3.06 -27.32
N PHE A 116 -3.97 4.25 -27.51
CA PHE A 116 -5.31 4.44 -28.06
C PHE A 116 -5.60 3.73 -29.41
N SER A 117 -4.63 3.05 -30.02
CA SER A 117 -4.73 2.22 -31.22
C SER A 117 -4.73 0.70 -31.00
N THR A 118 -4.35 0.17 -29.83
CA THR A 118 -4.31 -1.29 -29.54
C THR A 118 -5.72 -1.88 -29.38
N PRO A 119 -6.09 -2.95 -30.13
CA PRO A 119 -7.34 -3.69 -29.93
C PRO A 119 -7.47 -4.22 -28.49
N VAL A 120 -8.62 -3.95 -27.85
CA VAL A 120 -8.90 -4.50 -26.49
C VAL A 120 -8.85 -6.02 -26.46
N SER A 121 -9.14 -6.68 -27.59
CA SER A 121 -9.02 -8.14 -27.73
C SER A 121 -7.59 -8.66 -27.57
N GLU A 122 -6.57 -7.81 -27.67
CA GLU A 122 -5.17 -8.15 -27.43
C GLU A 122 -4.77 -7.96 -25.96
N CYS A 123 -5.67 -7.41 -25.13
CA CYS A 123 -5.48 -7.17 -23.70
C CYS A 123 -6.11 -8.27 -22.86
N ALA A 124 -5.71 -9.51 -23.14
CA ALA A 124 -6.11 -10.63 -22.30
C ALA A 124 -5.42 -10.51 -20.93
N GLN A 125 -6.21 -10.51 -19.87
CA GLN A 125 -5.69 -10.69 -18.53
C GLN A 125 -5.13 -12.11 -18.38
N ASN A 126 -4.06 -12.24 -17.60
CA ASN A 126 -3.36 -13.50 -17.42
C ASN A 126 -2.71 -13.58 -16.04
N GLU A 127 -2.28 -14.78 -15.66
CA GLU A 127 -1.39 -14.97 -14.53
C GLU A 127 0.00 -14.40 -14.83
N GLY A 128 0.54 -13.59 -13.92
CA GLY A 128 1.83 -12.94 -14.10
C GLY A 128 2.29 -12.15 -12.87
N PRO A 129 3.35 -11.34 -13.02
CA PRO A 129 3.84 -10.50 -11.94
C PRO A 129 2.85 -9.39 -11.59
N ILE A 130 2.52 -9.25 -10.31
CA ILE A 130 1.68 -8.17 -9.76
C ILE A 130 2.46 -7.33 -8.73
N GLY A 131 2.02 -6.09 -8.54
CA GLY A 131 2.55 -5.13 -7.55
C GLY A 131 1.51 -4.82 -6.48
N THR A 132 0.32 -5.41 -6.63
CA THR A 132 -0.81 -5.34 -5.72
C THR A 132 -0.87 -6.56 -4.80
N LEU A 133 -1.76 -6.53 -3.80
CA LEU A 133 -1.88 -7.59 -2.81
C LEU A 133 -2.21 -8.96 -3.45
N PRO A 134 -1.46 -10.03 -3.12
CA PRO A 134 -1.69 -11.38 -3.63
C PRO A 134 -2.86 -12.07 -2.91
N TRP A 135 -3.27 -13.23 -3.43
CA TRP A 135 -4.27 -14.15 -2.85
C TRP A 135 -5.74 -13.70 -2.91
N TYR A 136 -6.02 -12.60 -3.62
CA TYR A 136 -7.38 -12.14 -3.87
C TYR A 136 -8.10 -13.03 -4.88
N GLU A 137 -7.48 -13.32 -6.04
CA GLU A 137 -8.07 -14.20 -7.06
C GLU A 137 -8.41 -15.58 -6.48
N GLU A 138 -7.47 -16.19 -5.75
CA GLU A 138 -7.62 -17.51 -5.13
C GLU A 138 -8.73 -17.53 -4.06
N SER A 139 -9.06 -16.35 -3.52
CA SER A 139 -10.17 -16.14 -2.59
C SER A 139 -11.49 -15.78 -3.30
N GLY A 140 -11.51 -15.70 -4.63
CA GLY A 140 -12.67 -15.25 -5.41
C GLY A 140 -12.95 -13.75 -5.27
N LEU A 141 -11.91 -12.95 -5.05
CA LEU A 141 -11.97 -11.52 -4.78
C LEU A 141 -11.06 -10.72 -5.73
N VAL A 142 -11.31 -9.42 -5.79
CA VAL A 142 -10.41 -8.40 -6.36
C VAL A 142 -10.05 -7.42 -5.24
N SER A 143 -8.81 -6.93 -5.20
CA SER A 143 -8.39 -5.95 -4.21
C SER A 143 -8.66 -4.53 -4.72
N ASP A 144 -9.69 -3.85 -4.21
CA ASP A 144 -10.24 -2.62 -4.81
C ASP A 144 -9.65 -1.30 -4.27
N GLY A 145 -8.65 -1.37 -3.40
CA GLY A 145 -7.97 -0.19 -2.86
C GLY A 145 -8.58 0.31 -1.55
N ASP A 146 -8.43 1.60 -1.29
CA ASP A 146 -8.74 2.33 -0.07
C ASP A 146 -8.01 1.74 1.15
N PRO A 147 -6.67 1.83 1.17
CA PRO A 147 -5.84 1.15 2.13
C PRO A 147 -6.04 1.70 3.55
N GLY A 148 -6.09 0.78 4.51
CA GLY A 148 -5.80 1.03 5.92
C GLY A 148 -4.63 0.16 6.34
N VAL A 149 -3.58 0.75 6.88
CA VAL A 149 -2.37 0.03 7.28
C VAL A 149 -2.12 0.21 8.77
N ALA A 150 -1.82 -0.88 9.48
CA ALA A 150 -1.51 -0.84 10.89
C ALA A 150 -0.54 -1.95 11.30
N PHE A 151 0.27 -1.66 12.33
CA PHE A 151 1.08 -2.66 13.03
C PHE A 151 0.46 -3.04 14.36
N GLY A 152 0.57 -4.31 14.72
CA GLY A 152 0.17 -4.84 16.01
C GLY A 152 1.04 -6.03 16.42
N PRO A 153 0.90 -6.52 17.66
CA PRO A 153 1.61 -7.70 18.11
C PRO A 153 1.20 -8.94 17.29
N ALA A 154 2.14 -9.84 17.01
CA ALA A 154 1.85 -11.13 16.38
C ALA A 154 1.14 -12.09 17.37
N PRO A 155 0.27 -12.99 16.88
CA PRO A 155 -0.35 -14.00 17.73
C PRO A 155 0.65 -15.12 18.06
N GLY A 156 0.50 -15.69 19.25
CA GLY A 156 1.21 -16.90 19.68
C GLY A 156 0.30 -17.81 20.51
N PRO A 157 0.82 -18.90 21.07
CA PRO A 157 0.03 -19.87 21.85
C PRO A 157 -0.74 -19.25 23.03
N ASN A 158 -0.23 -18.15 23.59
CA ASN A 158 -0.81 -17.45 24.75
C ASN A 158 -1.52 -16.14 24.37
N GLY A 159 -1.84 -15.94 23.08
CA GLY A 159 -2.47 -14.72 22.57
C GLY A 159 -1.48 -13.76 21.91
N PHE A 160 -1.93 -12.52 21.71
CA PHE A 160 -1.15 -11.47 21.06
C PHE A 160 -0.08 -10.89 22.00
N SER A 161 1.17 -10.85 21.54
CA SER A 161 2.29 -10.23 22.26
C SER A 161 3.37 -9.78 21.28
N TRP A 162 3.99 -8.63 21.53
CA TRP A 162 5.17 -8.16 20.78
C TRP A 162 6.36 -9.13 20.89
N SER A 163 6.40 -9.94 21.95
CA SER A 163 7.41 -11.01 22.08
C SER A 163 7.25 -12.13 21.06
N ASN A 164 6.10 -12.24 20.39
CA ASN A 164 5.87 -13.20 19.31
C ASN A 164 6.33 -12.65 17.95
N GLY A 165 6.73 -11.37 17.90
CA GLY A 165 6.98 -10.63 16.67
C GLY A 165 5.92 -9.57 16.38
N ASP A 166 6.07 -8.94 15.23
CA ASP A 166 5.18 -7.89 14.75
C ASP A 166 4.28 -8.43 13.64
N ARG A 167 3.06 -7.91 13.57
CA ARG A 167 2.11 -8.20 12.51
C ARG A 167 1.68 -6.91 11.83
N LEU A 168 1.91 -6.87 10.53
CA LEU A 168 1.30 -5.92 9.62
C LEU A 168 -0.12 -6.37 9.29
N TYR A 169 -1.07 -5.45 9.39
CA TYR A 169 -2.42 -5.58 8.86
C TYR A 169 -2.63 -4.56 7.73
N TYR A 170 -3.25 -5.02 6.66
CA TYR A 170 -3.66 -4.19 5.54
C TYR A 170 -5.15 -4.44 5.29
N SER A 171 -5.98 -3.45 5.55
CA SER A 171 -7.39 -3.46 5.18
C SER A 171 -7.61 -2.72 3.88
N ASN A 172 -8.60 -3.15 3.10
CA ASN A 172 -9.00 -2.51 1.85
C ASN A 172 -10.43 -2.88 1.48
N LEU A 173 -10.98 -2.16 0.52
CA LEU A 173 -12.19 -2.56 -0.20
C LEU A 173 -11.87 -3.74 -1.12
N ALA A 174 -12.86 -4.60 -1.33
CA ALA A 174 -12.74 -5.77 -2.19
C ALA A 174 -14.04 -6.04 -2.93
N SER A 175 -13.96 -6.36 -4.22
CA SER A 175 -15.10 -6.84 -5.01
C SER A 175 -15.01 -8.33 -5.30
N ASN A 176 -16.07 -8.88 -5.89
CA ASN A 176 -16.12 -10.26 -6.34
C ASN A 176 -15.30 -10.45 -7.61
N PHE A 177 -14.52 -11.53 -7.68
CA PHE A 177 -13.85 -11.91 -8.91
C PHE A 177 -14.87 -12.23 -10.02
N PRO A 178 -14.67 -11.80 -11.29
CA PRO A 178 -15.69 -11.92 -12.33
C PRO A 178 -16.17 -13.36 -12.61
N ALA A 179 -15.28 -14.35 -12.46
CA ALA A 179 -15.61 -15.76 -12.73
C ALA A 179 -16.37 -16.45 -11.59
N ALA A 180 -16.28 -15.95 -10.35
CA ALA A 180 -16.94 -16.53 -9.18
C ALA A 180 -17.01 -15.52 -8.04
N GLY A 181 -18.22 -15.20 -7.56
CA GLY A 181 -18.42 -14.31 -6.43
C GLY A 181 -18.34 -15.02 -5.08
N ALA A 182 -17.48 -14.53 -4.19
CA ALA A 182 -17.32 -14.98 -2.81
C ALA A 182 -18.39 -14.43 -1.84
N PHE A 183 -19.04 -13.30 -2.17
CA PHE A 183 -20.03 -12.67 -1.29
C PHE A 183 -21.18 -11.98 -2.05
N LYS A 184 -22.24 -11.62 -1.31
CA LYS A 184 -23.38 -10.86 -1.86
C LYS A 184 -23.15 -9.37 -1.65
N GLY A 185 -23.24 -8.57 -2.72
CA GLY A 185 -23.08 -7.12 -2.66
C GLY A 185 -22.13 -6.61 -3.74
N PHE A 186 -21.93 -5.29 -3.76
CA PHE A 186 -20.97 -4.65 -4.66
C PHE A 186 -19.55 -4.74 -4.10
N GLU A 187 -19.40 -4.55 -2.79
CA GLU A 187 -18.09 -4.38 -2.15
C GLU A 187 -18.10 -4.94 -0.72
N ALA A 188 -16.95 -5.44 -0.29
CA ALA A 188 -16.66 -5.95 1.04
C ALA A 188 -15.40 -5.28 1.60
N ILE A 189 -15.14 -5.49 2.89
CA ILE A 189 -13.87 -5.13 3.52
C ILE A 189 -13.05 -6.40 3.67
N ALA A 190 -11.84 -6.39 3.14
CA ALA A 190 -10.87 -7.47 3.30
C ALA A 190 -9.72 -7.04 4.22
N VAL A 191 -9.05 -8.02 4.84
CA VAL A 191 -7.86 -7.79 5.66
C VAL A 191 -6.79 -8.82 5.31
N SER A 192 -5.69 -8.34 4.75
CA SER A 192 -4.44 -9.08 4.58
C SER A 192 -3.53 -8.89 5.78
N ARG A 193 -2.62 -9.84 6.00
CA ARG A 193 -1.66 -9.77 7.12
C ARG A 193 -0.34 -10.42 6.78
N MET A 194 0.73 -9.90 7.38
CA MET A 194 2.09 -10.44 7.30
C MET A 194 2.73 -10.38 8.69
N ASP A 195 3.40 -11.45 9.09
CA ASP A 195 4.17 -11.50 10.33
C ASP A 195 5.65 -11.21 10.04
N ASN A 196 6.28 -10.44 10.92
CA ASN A 196 7.70 -10.09 10.90
C ASN A 196 8.20 -9.63 9.52
N PRO A 197 7.75 -8.46 9.00
CA PRO A 197 8.23 -7.95 7.73
C PRO A 197 9.76 -7.80 7.73
N THR A 198 10.41 -8.28 6.69
CA THR A 198 11.87 -8.18 6.49
C THR A 198 12.18 -7.72 5.07
N PRO A 199 13.37 -7.14 4.82
CA PRO A 199 13.83 -6.77 3.47
C PRO A 199 13.78 -7.93 2.46
#